data_AF-A0A2N7XTQ4-F1
#
_entry.id   AF-A0A2N7XTQ4-F1
#
_cell.length_a   1.000
_cell.length_b   1.000
_cell.length_c   1.000
_cell.angle_alpha   90.00
_cell.angle_beta   90.00
_cell.angle_gamma   90.00
#
_symmetry.space_group_name_H-M   'P 1'
#
loop_
_entity.id
_entity.type
_entity.pdbx_description
1 polymer ?
#
loop_
_entity_poly.entity_id
_entity_poly.type
_entity_poly.pdbx_seq_one_letter_code
_entity_poly.pdbx_strand_id
1 'polypeptide(L)'
;DEVWPKGGERPPQGVQRGSVQKMMIYPGDPLTPGVAATKDAKRLTRETAETILKIPALPISYADAKPFLEAMDGPIAPKNFRGALPITYH
;
A
#
# COMPACT_ATOMS: atom_id res chain seq x y z
N ASP A 1 -16.14 20.48 -2.50
CA ASP A 1 -14.77 20.27 -2.97
C ASP A 1 -14.77 19.50 -4.29
N GLU A 2 -13.82 19.78 -5.19
CA GLU A 2 -13.71 19.13 -6.50
C GLU A 2 -12.45 18.25 -6.57
N VAL A 3 -12.52 17.19 -7.37
CA VAL A 3 -11.37 16.31 -7.66
C VAL A 3 -10.42 16.95 -8.67
N TRP A 4 -9.14 16.56 -8.61
CA TRP A 4 -8.17 16.92 -9.65
C TRP A 4 -8.68 16.55 -11.05
N PRO A 5 -8.51 17.40 -12.08
CA PRO A 5 -7.73 18.65 -12.08
C PRO A 5 -8.51 19.91 -11.67
N LYS A 6 -9.80 19.81 -11.34
CA LYS A 6 -10.63 20.98 -11.00
C LYS A 6 -10.44 21.44 -9.55
N GLY A 7 -10.06 20.53 -8.65
CA GLY A 7 -9.66 20.84 -7.28
C GLY A 7 -8.51 19.98 -6.76
N GLY A 8 -8.25 20.08 -5.46
CA GLY A 8 -7.12 19.40 -4.80
C GLY A 8 -7.40 17.97 -4.34
N GLU A 9 -8.64 17.49 -4.45
CA GLU A 9 -8.99 16.15 -3.97
C GLU A 9 -8.51 15.04 -4.91
N ARG A 10 -8.33 13.84 -4.36
CA ARG A 10 -7.85 12.68 -5.12
C ARG A 10 -8.89 12.25 -6.16
N PRO A 11 -8.52 12.10 -7.44
CA PRO A 11 -9.43 11.63 -8.47
C PRO A 11 -9.76 10.14 -8.30
N PRO A 12 -10.86 9.64 -8.90
CA PRO A 12 -11.31 8.26 -8.72
C PRO A 12 -10.29 7.18 -9.07
N GLN A 13 -9.52 7.41 -10.13
CA GLN A 13 -8.48 6.52 -10.61
C GLN A 13 -7.11 6.81 -9.96
N GLY A 14 -7.06 7.72 -8.99
CA GLY A 14 -5.84 8.06 -8.27
C GLY A 14 -5.38 6.93 -7.35
N VAL A 15 -4.15 6.47 -7.54
CA VAL A 15 -3.51 5.42 -6.72
C VAL A 15 -2.38 6.03 -5.89
N GLN A 16 -2.38 5.78 -4.59
CA GLN A 16 -1.24 6.13 -3.73
C GLN A 16 -0.17 5.06 -3.86
N ARG A 17 1.02 5.45 -4.32
CA ARG A 17 2.21 4.59 -4.32
C ARG A 17 2.94 4.74 -2.99
N GLY A 18 3.68 3.70 -2.60
CA GLY A 18 4.53 3.72 -1.41
C GLY A 18 5.33 2.43 -1.30
N SER A 19 6.50 2.50 -0.68
CA SER A 19 7.25 1.30 -0.33
C SER A 19 6.53 0.57 0.81
N VAL A 20 6.46 -0.75 0.70
CA VAL A 20 5.97 -1.65 1.76
C VAL A 20 7.12 -2.34 2.49
N GLN A 21 8.37 -1.88 2.30
CA GLN A 21 9.54 -2.37 3.01
C GLN A 21 9.32 -2.27 4.52
N LYS A 22 9.70 -3.31 5.28
CA LYS A 22 9.65 -3.30 6.75
C LYS A 22 10.77 -2.45 7.35
N MET A 23 10.71 -1.13 7.14
CA MET A 23 11.76 -0.19 7.58
C MET A 23 11.94 -0.13 9.10
N MET A 24 10.98 -0.65 9.87
CA MET A 24 11.09 -0.82 11.32
C MET A 24 12.21 -1.80 11.73
N ILE A 25 12.60 -2.73 10.85
CA ILE A 25 13.73 -3.65 11.10
C ILE A 25 15.05 -2.91 10.83
N TYR A 26 15.20 -2.37 9.62
CA TYR A 26 16.21 -1.38 9.27
C TYR A 26 15.80 -0.57 8.03
N PRO A 27 16.19 0.71 7.94
CA PRO A 27 16.01 1.53 6.74
C PRO A 27 17.15 1.34 5.73
N GLY A 28 17.00 1.91 4.53
CA GLY A 28 18.04 1.90 3.49
C GLY A 28 17.92 0.74 2.51
N ASP A 29 19.02 0.45 1.78
CA ASP A 29 19.09 -0.67 0.84
C ASP A 29 18.78 -1.99 1.56
N PRO A 30 17.71 -2.71 1.18
CA PRO A 30 17.36 -3.99 1.77
C PRO A 30 18.50 -5.01 1.80
N LEU A 31 19.47 -4.93 0.89
CA LEU A 31 20.50 -5.96 0.73
C LEU A 31 21.83 -5.64 1.41
N THR A 32 22.02 -4.42 1.92
CA THR A 32 23.27 -3.99 2.58
C THR A 32 23.00 -3.35 3.95
N PRO A 33 22.36 -4.05 4.90
CA PRO A 33 22.07 -3.48 6.20
C PRO A 33 23.35 -3.03 6.91
N GLY A 34 23.35 -1.78 7.39
CA GLY A 34 24.43 -1.21 8.19
C GLY A 34 25.70 -0.82 7.41
N VAL A 35 25.75 -0.99 6.09
CA VAL A 35 26.92 -0.61 5.27
C VAL A 35 26.50 0.12 4.00
N ALA A 36 27.43 0.90 3.44
CA ALA A 36 27.19 1.60 2.17
C ALA A 36 27.03 0.59 1.02
N ALA A 37 26.04 0.82 0.16
CA ALA A 37 25.74 -0.01 -1.01
C ALA A 37 26.73 0.24 -2.18
N THR A 38 28.03 0.06 -1.95
CA THR A 38 29.08 0.21 -2.99
C THR A 38 29.12 -1.00 -3.92
N LYS A 39 29.90 -0.90 -5.01
CA LYS A 39 30.07 -1.96 -6.01
C LYS A 39 30.54 -3.29 -5.40
N ASP A 40 31.46 -3.23 -4.45
CA ASP A 40 32.10 -4.40 -3.84
C ASP A 40 31.48 -4.79 -2.49
N ALA A 41 30.43 -4.06 -2.04
CA ALA A 41 29.76 -4.38 -0.79
C ALA A 41 29.13 -5.78 -0.83
N LYS A 42 29.37 -6.55 0.22
CA LYS A 42 28.71 -7.85 0.42
C LYS A 42 27.21 -7.64 0.55
N ARG A 43 26.42 -8.39 -0.21
CA ARG A 43 24.96 -8.29 -0.25
C ARG A 43 24.29 -9.54 0.28
N LEU A 44 23.18 -9.34 0.97
CA LEU A 44 22.20 -10.38 1.20
C LEU A 44 21.55 -10.79 -0.14
N THR A 45 20.99 -11.99 -0.19
CA THR A 45 20.10 -12.36 -1.28
C THR A 45 18.70 -11.78 -1.02
N ARG A 46 17.88 -11.66 -2.06
CA ARG A 46 16.49 -11.17 -1.90
C ARG A 46 15.67 -12.07 -0.98
N GLU A 47 15.97 -13.36 -0.97
CA GLU A 47 15.28 -14.38 -0.16
C GLU A 47 15.59 -14.16 1.33
N THR A 48 16.86 -13.89 1.64
CA THR A 48 17.38 -13.72 3.01
C THR A 48 17.19 -12.31 3.56
N ALA A 49 16.89 -11.31 2.73
CA ALA A 49 16.58 -9.95 3.18
C ALA A 49 15.26 -9.91 3.98
N GLU A 50 15.35 -9.59 5.28
CA GLU A 50 14.23 -9.57 6.23
C GLU A 50 13.23 -8.42 5.98
N THR A 51 13.71 -7.32 5.38
CA THR A 51 12.90 -6.13 5.12
C THR A 51 12.01 -6.25 3.89
N ILE A 52 12.25 -7.24 3.02
CA ILE A 52 11.47 -7.49 1.80
C ILE A 52 10.28 -8.40 2.12
N LEU A 53 9.06 -7.89 1.91
CA LEU A 53 7.83 -8.68 2.02
C LEU A 53 7.78 -9.79 0.98
N LYS A 54 7.23 -10.94 1.36
CA LYS A 54 7.14 -12.15 0.51
C LYS A 54 5.75 -12.37 -0.08
N ILE A 55 4.72 -11.70 0.46
CA ILE A 55 3.36 -11.72 -0.07
C ILE A 55 3.19 -10.48 -0.97
N PRO A 56 2.56 -10.59 -2.15
CA PRO A 56 2.30 -9.45 -3.01
C PRO A 56 1.45 -8.38 -2.32
N ALA A 57 1.77 -7.11 -2.61
CA ALA A 57 0.97 -5.96 -2.21
C ALA A 57 0.75 -5.07 -3.43
N LEU A 58 -0.50 -4.73 -3.72
CA LEU A 58 -0.88 -3.92 -4.87
C LEU A 58 -1.82 -2.80 -4.41
N PRO A 59 -1.43 -1.52 -4.53
CA PRO A 59 -2.35 -0.43 -4.28
C PRO A 59 -3.36 -0.32 -5.43
N ILE A 60 -4.61 -0.03 -5.09
CA ILE A 60 -5.69 0.18 -6.05
C ILE A 60 -6.35 1.54 -5.82
N SER A 61 -7.05 2.04 -6.83
CA SER A 61 -7.81 3.29 -6.74
C SER A 61 -9.11 3.07 -5.97
N TYR A 62 -9.77 4.14 -5.50
CA TYR A 62 -11.07 3.98 -4.85
C TYR A 62 -12.18 3.63 -5.84
N ALA A 63 -12.00 3.97 -7.13
CA ALA A 63 -12.89 3.50 -8.19
C ALA A 63 -12.81 1.97 -8.35
N ASP A 64 -11.60 1.39 -8.31
CA ASP A 64 -11.41 -0.06 -8.41
C ASP A 64 -11.78 -0.78 -7.11
N ALA A 65 -11.59 -0.15 -5.95
CA ALA A 65 -11.96 -0.74 -4.66
C ALA A 65 -13.48 -0.89 -4.50
N LYS A 66 -14.27 0.04 -5.06
CA LYS A 66 -15.73 0.06 -4.94
C LYS A 66 -16.40 -1.27 -5.32
N PRO A 67 -16.22 -1.84 -6.53
CA PRO A 67 -16.88 -3.10 -6.91
C PRO A 67 -16.46 -4.29 -6.03
N PHE A 68 -15.22 -4.32 -5.51
CA PHE A 68 -14.82 -5.36 -4.57
C PHE A 68 -15.57 -5.26 -3.25
N LEU A 69 -15.68 -4.05 -2.70
CA LEU A 69 -16.35 -3.79 -1.43
C LEU A 69 -17.88 -3.96 -1.54
N GLU A 70 -18.48 -3.59 -2.67
CA GLU A 70 -19.92 -3.79 -2.95
C GLU A 70 -20.29 -5.28 -3.06
N ALA A 71 -19.35 -6.13 -3.47
CA ALA A 71 -19.56 -7.57 -3.59
C ALA A 71 -19.32 -8.35 -2.28
N MET A 72 -18.88 -7.67 -1.21
CA MET A 72 -18.68 -8.31 0.10
C MET A 72 -20.03 -8.57 0.78
N ASP A 73 -20.11 -9.68 1.51
CA ASP A 73 -21.25 -10.06 2.34
C ASP A 73 -20.78 -10.37 3.77
N GLY A 74 -21.72 -10.43 4.71
CA GLY A 74 -21.47 -10.63 6.13
C GLY A 74 -22.19 -9.58 6.99
N PRO A 75 -21.90 -9.60 8.31
CA PRO A 75 -22.42 -8.59 9.24
C PRO A 75 -22.02 -7.19 8.80
N ILE A 76 -22.87 -6.18 9.04
CA ILE A 76 -22.53 -4.80 8.70
C ILE A 76 -21.34 -4.32 9.56
N ALA A 77 -20.30 -3.80 8.90
CA ALA A 77 -19.13 -3.22 9.54
C ALA A 77 -19.51 -2.17 10.62
N PRO A 78 -18.83 -2.15 11.78
CA PRO A 78 -18.96 -1.08 12.76
C PRO A 78 -18.72 0.31 12.16
N LYS A 79 -19.34 1.36 12.72
CA LYS A 79 -19.29 2.72 12.15
C LYS A 79 -17.87 3.23 11.90
N ASN A 80 -16.91 2.88 12.77
CA ASN A 80 -15.51 3.32 12.68
C ASN A 80 -14.69 2.57 11.61
N PHE A 81 -15.24 1.54 10.97
CA PHE A 81 -14.58 0.79 9.89
C PHE A 81 -15.09 1.19 8.50
N ARG A 82 -16.16 2.02 8.43
CA ARG A 82 -16.78 2.41 7.18
C ARG A 82 -16.03 3.57 6.54
N GLY A 83 -15.83 3.48 5.23
CA GLY A 83 -15.35 4.59 4.42
C GLY A 83 -16.49 5.52 3.96
N ALA A 84 -16.17 6.39 3.00
CA ALA A 84 -17.11 7.37 2.44
C ALA A 84 -17.65 6.97 1.04
N LEU A 85 -17.42 5.73 0.59
CA LEU A 85 -18.06 5.26 -0.64
C LEU A 85 -19.57 5.09 -0.40
N PRO A 86 -20.42 5.36 -1.39
CA PRO A 86 -21.87 5.30 -1.26
C PRO A 86 -22.39 3.85 -1.32
N ILE A 87 -21.92 3.01 -0.41
CA ILE A 87 -22.15 1.56 -0.36
C ILE A 87 -22.42 1.13 1.07
N THR A 88 -23.08 -0.02 1.26
CA THR A 88 -23.07 -0.68 2.55
C THR A 88 -21.72 -1.37 2.72
N TYR A 89 -21.04 -1.04 3.81
CA TYR A 89 -19.85 -1.76 4.22
C TYR A 89 -20.29 -2.94 5.07
N HIS A 90 -20.15 -4.14 4.51
CA HIS A 90 -20.24 -5.41 5.23
C HIS A 90 -18.90 -5.67 5.91
#